data_AF-A0A172Y079-F1
#
_entry.id   AF-A0A172Y079-F1
#
_cell.length_a   1.000
_cell.length_b   1.000
_cell.length_c   1.000
_cell.angle_alpha   90.00
_cell.angle_beta   90.00
_cell.angle_gamma   90.00
#
_symmetry.space_group_name_H-M   'P 1'
#
loop_
_entity.id
_entity.type
_entity.pdbx_description
1 polymer ?
#
loop_
_entity_poly.entity_id
_entity_poly.type
_entity_poly.pdbx_seq_one_letter_code
_entity_poly.pdbx_strand_id
1 'polypeptide(L)'
;MKKLLLIGLFGLFSLNVYAQEETTTYNGEKYGYIIDKSGKKVEGVVHLNGGYSSPWQNQLKVKFAAIADIDKVKNKIKFKTYDADDIKEYMLYEGDTPRVFQSIKYTNTREAINSSNNSTGIGAGIKALNNLTRTSQFAEIVTEGKIRVYKMYGYPTSASAYDSVENERLRTTPDYVYSKKGGKVEDFTPAKVKIAIADCPFTKAKAAKGEYGSLKNEEKQRSGLGKFIRDEIKNATVDKLSIVNEVIYDYNENCK
;
A
#
# COMPACT_ATOMS: atom_id res chain seq x y z
N MET A 1 -18.13 -68.82 11.05
CA MET A 1 -17.46 -68.05 9.96
C MET A 1 -18.46 -67.09 9.32
N LYS A 2 -17.99 -65.87 8.98
CA LYS A 2 -18.65 -64.78 8.21
C LYS A 2 -19.71 -63.98 8.99
N LYS A 3 -19.33 -62.87 9.66
CA LYS A 3 -19.18 -61.46 9.18
C LYS A 3 -20.49 -60.84 8.66
N LEU A 4 -21.05 -59.90 9.44
CA LEU A 4 -21.90 -58.75 9.03
C LEU A 4 -21.99 -57.81 10.26
N LEU A 5 -21.03 -56.91 10.48
CA LEU A 5 -20.94 -55.51 10.02
C LEU A 5 -22.02 -54.56 10.57
N LEU A 6 -21.53 -53.55 11.30
CA LEU A 6 -22.16 -52.33 11.80
C LEU A 6 -23.19 -51.71 10.85
N ILE A 7 -24.20 -51.05 11.42
CA ILE A 7 -24.54 -49.64 11.13
C ILE A 7 -25.22 -49.06 12.38
N GLY A 8 -24.59 -48.03 12.95
CA GLY A 8 -25.18 -47.18 13.99
C GLY A 8 -25.95 -46.02 13.38
N LEU A 9 -26.90 -45.49 14.13
CA LEU A 9 -27.46 -44.16 13.89
C LEU A 9 -27.93 -43.56 15.22
N PHE A 10 -26.99 -43.02 15.99
CA PHE A 10 -27.30 -42.06 17.05
C PHE A 10 -27.45 -40.69 16.38
N GLY A 11 -28.69 -40.33 16.04
CA GLY A 11 -29.04 -39.00 15.54
C GLY A 11 -28.99 -37.98 16.66
N LEU A 12 -27.81 -37.48 17.00
CA LEU A 12 -27.66 -36.22 17.71
C LEU A 12 -27.89 -35.10 16.70
N PHE A 13 -29.12 -34.58 16.67
CA PHE A 13 -29.42 -33.28 16.08
C PHE A 13 -28.67 -32.21 16.87
N SER A 14 -27.47 -31.87 16.43
CA SER A 14 -26.85 -30.60 16.78
C SER A 14 -27.73 -29.50 16.19
N LEU A 15 -28.56 -28.91 17.04
CA LEU A 15 -29.15 -27.60 16.80
C LEU A 15 -27.98 -26.63 16.60
N ASN A 16 -27.64 -26.34 15.35
CA ASN A 16 -26.84 -25.18 15.00
C ASN A 16 -27.71 -23.97 15.34
N VAL A 17 -27.64 -23.55 16.60
CA VAL A 17 -28.01 -22.19 16.98
C VAL A 17 -27.08 -21.31 16.19
N TYR A 18 -27.58 -20.79 15.06
CA TYR A 18 -27.01 -19.62 14.43
C TYR A 18 -27.18 -18.48 15.43
N ALA A 19 -26.19 -18.30 16.29
CA ALA A 19 -26.02 -17.06 17.01
C ALA A 19 -25.94 -15.97 15.93
N GLN A 20 -26.86 -15.01 15.97
CA GLN A 20 -26.74 -13.75 15.24
C GLN A 20 -25.29 -13.28 15.35
N GLU A 21 -24.63 -13.04 14.23
CA GLU A 21 -23.32 -12.39 14.18
C GLU A 21 -23.42 -11.10 14.99
N GLU A 22 -22.87 -11.11 16.21
CA GLU A 22 -22.52 -9.87 16.90
C GLU A 22 -21.60 -9.13 15.94
N THR A 23 -22.16 -8.10 15.30
CA THR A 23 -21.45 -7.24 14.36
C THR A 23 -20.10 -6.88 14.97
N THR A 24 -19.03 -7.25 14.25
CA THR A 24 -17.61 -7.06 14.57
C THR A 24 -17.25 -5.57 14.55
N THR A 25 -17.95 -4.79 15.36
CA THR A 25 -17.92 -3.34 15.37
C THR A 25 -17.84 -2.82 16.80
N TYR A 26 -17.21 -1.67 16.96
CA TYR A 26 -17.27 -0.89 18.19
C TYR A 26 -17.77 0.51 17.85
N ASN A 27 -18.86 0.94 18.49
CA ASN A 27 -19.53 2.20 18.17
C ASN A 27 -19.83 2.39 16.67
N GLY A 28 -20.14 1.30 15.96
CA GLY A 28 -20.38 1.32 14.52
C GLY A 28 -19.13 1.27 13.64
N GLU A 29 -17.93 1.37 14.22
CA GLU A 29 -16.66 1.18 13.49
C GLU A 29 -16.33 -0.31 13.37
N LYS A 30 -16.13 -0.82 12.16
CA LYS A 30 -15.70 -2.21 11.94
C LYS A 30 -14.28 -2.44 12.46
N TYR A 31 -14.07 -3.60 13.08
CA TYR A 31 -12.73 -4.01 13.49
C TYR A 31 -11.82 -4.20 12.28
N GLY A 32 -10.63 -3.62 12.38
CA GLY A 32 -9.50 -3.88 11.52
C GLY A 32 -8.49 -4.78 12.22
N TYR A 33 -7.26 -4.81 11.73
CA TYR A 33 -6.18 -5.55 12.36
C TYR A 33 -4.82 -4.88 12.20
N ILE A 34 -3.86 -5.34 12.99
CA ILE A 34 -2.43 -5.17 12.71
C ILE A 34 -1.74 -6.53 12.56
N ILE A 35 -0.64 -6.57 11.81
CA ILE A 35 0.34 -7.66 11.83
C ILE A 35 1.59 -7.14 12.53
N ASP A 36 1.93 -7.71 13.68
CA ASP A 36 3.10 -7.28 14.43
C ASP A 36 4.44 -7.72 13.80
N LYS A 37 5.56 -7.34 14.41
CA LYS A 37 6.90 -7.73 13.93
C LYS A 37 7.12 -9.25 13.88
N SER A 38 6.45 -10.00 14.75
CA SER A 38 6.53 -11.46 14.77
C SER A 38 5.68 -12.11 13.67
N GLY A 39 4.80 -11.35 13.02
CA GLY A 39 3.85 -11.85 12.02
C GLY A 39 2.52 -12.28 12.64
N LYS A 40 2.29 -12.00 13.93
CA LYS A 40 1.03 -12.31 14.58
C LYS A 40 -0.02 -11.25 14.21
N LYS A 41 -1.17 -11.72 13.75
CA LYS A 41 -2.35 -10.89 13.49
C LYS A 41 -3.05 -10.57 14.82
N VAL A 42 -3.40 -9.30 15.02
CA VAL A 42 -4.16 -8.83 16.19
C VAL A 42 -5.34 -8.00 15.71
N GLU A 43 -6.56 -8.46 16.00
CA GLU A 43 -7.80 -7.76 15.67
C GLU A 43 -8.08 -6.62 16.67
N GLY A 44 -8.69 -5.55 16.19
CA GLY A 44 -8.99 -4.38 17.03
C GLY A 44 -9.47 -3.17 16.24
N VAL A 45 -9.46 -2.02 16.90
CA VAL A 45 -9.82 -0.74 16.27
C VAL A 45 -8.55 -0.06 15.77
N VAL A 46 -8.51 0.22 14.46
CA VAL A 46 -7.45 0.97 13.81
C VAL A 46 -7.93 2.39 13.58
N HIS A 47 -7.19 3.36 14.12
CA HIS A 47 -7.50 4.79 14.00
C HIS A 47 -6.36 5.50 13.26
N LEU A 48 -6.71 6.13 12.14
CA LEU A 48 -5.78 6.86 11.29
C LEU A 48 -5.31 8.16 11.98
N ASN A 49 -4.04 8.52 11.82
CA ASN A 49 -3.52 9.77 12.38
C ASN A 49 -3.85 11.00 11.53
N GLY A 50 -4.05 10.80 10.23
CA GLY A 50 -4.54 11.81 9.30
C GLY A 50 -5.85 11.39 8.66
N GLY A 51 -6.61 12.38 8.20
CA GLY A 51 -7.84 12.17 7.43
C GLY A 51 -7.63 12.40 5.94
N TYR A 52 -8.74 12.61 5.23
CA TYR A 52 -8.73 12.98 3.82
C TYR A 52 -7.84 14.21 3.54
N SER A 53 -7.81 15.20 4.44
CA SER A 53 -7.03 16.43 4.28
C SER A 53 -5.51 16.22 4.43
N SER A 54 -5.07 15.15 5.10
CA SER A 54 -3.68 14.89 5.47
C SER A 54 -3.28 13.40 5.39
N PRO A 55 -3.53 12.70 4.28
CA PRO A 55 -3.37 11.24 4.18
C PRO A 55 -1.92 10.78 4.39
N TRP A 56 -0.93 11.63 4.09
CA TRP A 56 0.49 11.37 4.31
C TRP A 56 0.84 11.12 5.79
N GLN A 57 0.05 11.60 6.75
CA GLN A 57 0.29 11.34 8.18
C GLN A 57 0.13 9.85 8.52
N ASN A 58 -0.70 9.12 7.78
CA ASN A 58 -0.95 7.68 7.97
C ASN A 58 0.20 6.80 7.48
N GLN A 59 1.12 7.37 6.71
CA GLN A 59 2.33 6.68 6.24
C GLN A 59 3.40 6.58 7.31
N LEU A 60 3.37 7.46 8.32
CA LEU A 60 4.38 7.48 9.39
C LEU A 60 3.96 6.63 10.58
N LYS A 61 2.69 6.71 10.95
CA LYS A 61 2.16 6.10 12.17
C LYS A 61 0.67 5.89 12.10
N VAL A 62 0.19 4.90 12.86
CA VAL A 62 -1.22 4.58 13.05
C VAL A 62 -1.51 4.38 14.54
N LYS A 63 -2.75 4.59 14.97
CA LYS A 63 -3.20 4.24 16.32
C LYS A 63 -3.96 2.93 16.27
N PHE A 64 -3.74 2.06 17.25
CA PHE A 64 -4.41 0.78 17.34
C PHE A 64 -4.76 0.44 18.80
N ALA A 65 -5.90 -0.19 18.99
CA ALA A 65 -6.28 -0.82 20.25
C ALA A 65 -6.80 -2.22 19.97
N ALA A 66 -6.22 -3.23 20.62
CA ALA A 66 -6.70 -4.59 20.49
C ALA A 66 -8.11 -4.72 21.10
N ILE A 67 -8.90 -5.70 20.65
CA ILE A 67 -10.24 -5.95 21.21
C ILE A 67 -10.18 -6.11 22.75
N ALA A 68 -9.12 -6.74 23.27
CA ALA A 68 -8.92 -6.93 24.70
C ALA A 68 -8.69 -5.62 25.50
N ASP A 69 -8.29 -4.54 24.83
CA ASP A 69 -8.02 -3.23 25.43
C ASP A 69 -9.25 -2.27 25.39
N ILE A 70 -10.40 -2.77 24.93
CA ILE A 70 -11.65 -2.01 24.80
C ILE A 70 -12.52 -2.24 26.04
N ASP A 71 -12.70 -1.20 26.85
CA ASP A 71 -13.66 -1.20 27.95
C ASP A 71 -15.05 -0.83 27.41
N LYS A 72 -15.84 -1.85 27.04
CA LYS A 72 -17.21 -1.69 26.52
C LYS A 72 -18.15 -1.06 27.56
N VAL A 73 -17.94 -1.31 28.85
CA VAL A 73 -18.81 -0.80 29.93
C VAL A 73 -18.63 0.70 30.09
N LYS A 74 -17.39 1.19 29.99
CA LYS A 74 -17.06 2.62 30.10
C LYS A 74 -17.00 3.35 28.76
N ASN A 75 -17.28 2.66 27.66
CA ASN A 75 -17.12 3.17 26.29
C ASN A 75 -15.74 3.83 26.09
N LYS A 76 -14.67 3.18 26.57
CA LYS A 76 -13.31 3.74 26.58
C LYS A 76 -12.34 2.81 25.85
N ILE A 77 -11.62 3.38 24.88
CA ILE A 77 -10.51 2.72 24.19
C ILE A 77 -9.19 3.34 24.63
N LYS A 78 -8.18 2.50 24.92
CA LYS A 78 -6.79 2.95 25.10
C LYS A 78 -5.98 2.65 23.85
N PHE A 79 -5.89 3.63 22.95
CA PHE A 79 -5.07 3.52 21.75
C PHE A 79 -3.57 3.57 22.06
N LYS A 80 -2.81 2.73 21.37
CA LYS A 80 -1.36 2.80 21.27
C LYS A 80 -0.98 3.30 19.88
N THR A 81 -0.02 4.21 19.81
CA THR A 81 0.57 4.65 18.54
C THR A 81 1.65 3.66 18.12
N TYR A 82 1.64 3.29 16.85
CA TYR A 82 2.63 2.46 16.19
C TYR A 82 3.23 3.24 15.03
N ASP A 83 4.55 3.38 15.01
CA ASP A 83 5.27 3.89 13.85
C ASP A 83 5.38 2.79 12.77
N ALA A 84 5.73 3.16 11.54
CA ALA A 84 5.92 2.21 10.44
C ALA A 84 6.95 1.12 10.76
N ASP A 85 7.94 1.42 11.58
CA ASP A 85 8.92 0.44 12.03
C ASP A 85 8.43 -0.46 13.16
N ASP A 86 7.24 -0.25 13.73
CA ASP A 86 6.73 -1.02 14.88
C ASP A 86 5.87 -2.23 14.50
N ILE A 87 5.24 -2.20 13.33
CA ILE A 87 4.34 -3.25 12.82
C ILE A 87 4.60 -3.47 11.33
N LYS A 88 4.24 -4.65 10.83
CA LYS A 88 4.43 -5.00 9.41
C LYS A 88 3.28 -4.50 8.54
N GLU A 89 2.07 -4.52 9.08
CA GLU A 89 0.86 -4.24 8.32
C GLU A 89 -0.24 -3.75 9.26
N TYR A 90 -1.15 -2.94 8.74
CA TYR A 90 -2.47 -2.74 9.32
C TYR A 90 -3.54 -2.77 8.25
N MET A 91 -4.76 -3.10 8.65
CA MET A 91 -5.95 -3.03 7.81
C MET A 91 -7.03 -2.30 8.58
N LEU A 92 -7.74 -1.42 7.89
CA LEU A 92 -8.97 -0.82 8.39
C LEU A 92 -10.05 -0.87 7.33
N TYR A 93 -11.28 -0.64 7.76
CA TYR A 93 -12.40 -0.40 6.85
C TYR A 93 -12.61 1.09 6.64
N GLU A 94 -12.73 1.49 5.38
CA GLU A 94 -13.29 2.79 4.98
C GLU A 94 -14.67 2.53 4.38
N GLY A 95 -15.72 2.78 5.18
CA GLY A 95 -17.06 2.26 4.89
C GLY A 95 -17.06 0.74 4.90
N ASP A 96 -17.41 0.13 3.77
CA ASP A 96 -17.37 -1.33 3.58
C ASP A 96 -16.09 -1.84 2.91
N THR A 97 -15.20 -0.93 2.50
CA THR A 97 -14.00 -1.28 1.74
C THR A 97 -12.82 -1.52 2.68
N PRO A 98 -12.21 -2.71 2.71
CA PRO A 98 -10.98 -2.93 3.45
C PRO A 98 -9.82 -2.24 2.73
N ARG A 99 -9.01 -1.50 3.48
CA ARG A 99 -7.76 -0.89 3.02
C ARG A 99 -6.62 -1.48 3.82
N VAL A 100 -5.66 -2.09 3.13
CA VAL A 100 -4.50 -2.74 3.73
C VAL A 100 -3.27 -1.89 3.49
N PHE A 101 -2.48 -1.67 4.53
CA PHE A 101 -1.27 -0.85 4.51
C PHE A 101 -0.11 -1.64 5.04
N GLN A 102 0.97 -1.73 4.26
CA GLN A 102 2.17 -2.46 4.61
C GLN A 102 3.33 -1.52 4.88
N SER A 103 4.10 -1.80 5.93
CA SER A 103 5.36 -1.13 6.20
C SER A 103 6.38 -1.54 5.15
N ILE A 104 6.89 -0.55 4.41
CA ILE A 104 7.89 -0.72 3.37
C ILE A 104 9.06 0.23 3.59
N LYS A 105 10.25 -0.19 3.16
CA LYS A 105 11.42 0.69 3.06
C LYS A 105 11.52 1.22 1.65
N TYR A 106 11.23 2.49 1.47
CA TYR A 106 11.29 3.15 0.18
C TYR A 106 11.75 4.59 0.33
N THR A 107 12.61 5.01 -0.59
CA THR A 107 13.06 6.40 -0.68
C THR A 107 12.27 7.09 -1.76
N ASN A 108 11.37 8.00 -1.38
CA ASN A 108 10.73 8.87 -2.34
C ASN A 108 11.73 9.94 -2.80
N THR A 109 12.51 9.63 -3.84
CA THR A 109 13.52 10.52 -4.42
C THR A 109 12.88 11.79 -4.99
N ARG A 110 11.67 11.70 -5.55
CA ARG A 110 10.89 12.83 -6.08
C ARG A 110 10.58 13.89 -5.01
N GLU A 111 10.05 13.47 -3.87
CA GLU A 111 9.77 14.39 -2.75
C GLU A 111 11.04 14.97 -2.11
N ALA A 112 12.11 14.18 -2.06
CA ALA A 112 13.41 14.68 -1.60
C ALA A 112 13.99 15.77 -2.53
N ILE A 113 13.77 15.64 -3.84
CA ILE A 113 14.21 16.63 -4.84
C ILE A 113 13.31 17.87 -4.82
N ASN A 114 11.98 17.71 -4.76
CA ASN A 114 11.06 18.85 -4.66
C ASN A 114 11.28 19.66 -3.38
N SER A 115 11.59 19.00 -2.26
CA SER A 115 12.00 19.66 -1.02
C SER A 115 13.33 20.42 -1.15
N SER A 116 14.23 19.97 -2.05
CA SER A 116 15.54 20.60 -2.26
C SER A 116 15.47 21.88 -3.11
N ASN A 117 14.46 22.02 -3.97
CA ASN A 117 14.29 23.20 -4.83
C ASN A 117 13.86 24.46 -4.05
N ASN A 118 13.31 24.30 -2.83
CA ASN A 118 12.90 25.39 -1.94
C ASN A 118 13.89 25.65 -0.79
N SER A 119 15.00 24.91 -0.71
CA SER A 119 16.06 25.15 0.28
C SER A 119 17.36 25.53 -0.44
N THR A 120 17.88 26.72 -0.16
CA THR A 120 19.16 27.23 -0.63
C THR A 120 20.32 26.36 -0.11
N GLY A 121 20.55 25.20 -0.72
CA GLY A 121 21.70 24.35 -0.44
C GLY A 121 21.48 22.88 -0.79
N ILE A 122 22.28 22.38 -1.74
CA ILE A 122 22.39 20.95 -2.11
C ILE A 122 22.56 20.05 -0.87
N GLY A 123 23.20 20.55 0.20
CA GLY A 123 23.39 19.83 1.47
C GLY A 123 22.11 19.59 2.30
N ALA A 124 21.07 20.42 2.16
CA ALA A 124 19.79 20.22 2.84
C ALA A 124 18.95 19.12 2.16
N GLY A 125 18.96 19.08 0.82
CA GLY A 125 18.36 18.01 0.03
C GLY A 125 18.96 16.63 0.33
N ILE A 126 20.28 16.54 0.55
CA ILE A 126 20.97 15.29 0.91
C ILE A 126 20.58 14.80 2.32
N LYS A 127 20.36 15.71 3.28
CA LYS A 127 19.88 15.33 4.63
C LYS A 127 18.43 14.86 4.63
N ALA A 128 17.56 15.52 3.85
CA ALA A 128 16.18 15.09 3.66
C ALA A 128 16.12 13.71 2.98
N LEU A 129 16.94 13.50 1.94
CA LEU A 129 17.09 12.20 1.25
C LEU A 129 17.63 11.12 2.20
N ASN A 130 18.62 11.42 3.05
CA ASN A 130 19.15 10.47 4.03
C ASN A 130 18.13 10.08 5.13
N ASN A 131 17.22 10.97 5.50
CA ASN A 131 16.16 10.64 6.46
C ASN A 131 15.02 9.84 5.81
N LEU A 132 14.64 10.17 4.57
CA LEU A 132 13.67 9.41 3.77
C LEU A 132 14.19 8.01 3.37
N THR A 133 15.49 7.84 3.15
CA THR A 133 16.09 6.52 2.81
C THR A 133 16.15 5.54 3.97
N ARG A 134 16.04 6.02 5.21
CA ARG A 134 16.26 5.21 6.42
C ARG A 134 14.97 4.86 7.17
N THR A 135 13.84 5.42 6.78
CA THR A 135 12.58 5.27 7.51
C THR A 135 11.64 4.36 6.74
N SER A 136 11.07 3.38 7.44
CA SER A 136 9.95 2.64 6.87
C SER A 136 8.73 3.55 6.82
N GLN A 137 7.84 3.29 5.86
CA GLN A 137 6.59 4.00 5.70
C GLN A 137 5.48 3.00 5.42
N PHE A 138 4.29 3.24 5.97
CA PHE A 138 3.12 2.51 5.56
C PHE A 138 2.67 2.96 4.18
N ALA A 139 2.55 2.01 3.26
CA ALA A 139 2.02 2.21 1.92
C ALA A 139 0.80 1.33 1.71
N GLU A 140 -0.23 1.88 1.08
CA GLU A 140 -1.47 1.17 0.80
C GLU A 140 -1.23 0.10 -0.27
N ILE A 141 -1.64 -1.14 -0.02
CA ILE A 141 -1.56 -2.22 -1.01
C ILE A 141 -2.66 -2.01 -2.05
N VAL A 142 -2.27 -1.84 -3.31
CA VAL A 142 -3.19 -1.66 -4.45
C VAL A 142 -3.50 -2.98 -5.13
N THR A 143 -2.47 -3.82 -5.29
CA THR A 143 -2.62 -5.16 -5.84
C THR A 143 -1.64 -6.11 -5.15
N GLU A 144 -2.11 -7.32 -4.86
CA GLU A 144 -1.29 -8.40 -4.34
C GLU A 144 -0.86 -9.36 -5.46
N GLY A 145 0.23 -10.09 -5.20
CA GLY A 145 0.75 -11.09 -6.13
C GLY A 145 2.27 -11.08 -6.16
N LYS A 146 2.83 -11.58 -7.27
CA LYS A 146 4.28 -11.62 -7.49
C LYS A 146 4.85 -10.25 -7.74
N ILE A 147 4.10 -9.36 -8.36
CA ILE A 147 4.36 -7.94 -8.34
C ILE A 147 3.30 -7.33 -7.43
N ARG A 148 3.72 -6.90 -6.24
CA ARG A 148 2.87 -6.13 -5.33
C ARG A 148 3.06 -4.66 -5.64
N VAL A 149 1.96 -3.95 -5.85
CA VAL A 149 1.98 -2.49 -6.09
C VAL A 149 1.41 -1.79 -4.87
N TYR A 150 2.06 -0.72 -4.49
CA TYR A 150 1.70 0.12 -3.37
C TYR A 150 1.41 1.54 -3.83
N LYS A 151 0.49 2.20 -3.13
CA LYS A 151 0.16 3.60 -3.29
C LYS A 151 0.74 4.39 -2.12
N MET A 152 1.34 5.53 -2.43
CA MET A 152 1.98 6.43 -1.47
C MET A 152 1.62 7.88 -1.78
N TYR A 153 1.50 8.69 -0.74
CA TYR A 153 1.31 10.13 -0.81
C TYR A 153 2.65 10.85 -0.64
N GLY A 154 2.84 11.95 -1.38
CA GLY A 154 3.93 12.87 -1.09
C GLY A 154 3.69 13.63 0.21
N TYR A 155 4.74 14.26 0.75
CA TYR A 155 4.65 15.03 1.98
C TYR A 155 4.68 16.52 1.66
N PRO A 156 3.85 17.35 2.31
CA PRO A 156 3.99 18.79 2.17
C PRO A 156 5.35 19.23 2.71
N THR A 157 6.01 20.13 1.99
CA THR A 157 7.24 20.77 2.45
C THR A 157 6.91 21.82 3.51
N SER A 158 7.87 22.20 4.35
CA SER A 158 7.66 23.28 5.33
C SER A 158 7.24 24.61 4.69
N ALA A 159 7.70 24.88 3.46
CA ALA A 159 7.32 26.06 2.69
C ALA A 159 5.91 25.99 2.10
N SER A 160 5.38 24.78 1.85
CA SER A 160 4.08 24.54 1.22
C SER A 160 3.02 23.94 2.16
N ALA A 161 3.31 23.83 3.45
CA ALA A 161 2.40 23.22 4.43
C ALA A 161 1.01 23.88 4.48
N TYR A 162 0.92 25.17 4.15
CA TYR A 162 -0.32 25.94 4.10
C TYR A 162 -0.82 26.24 2.68
N ASP A 163 -0.14 25.73 1.65
CA ASP A 163 -0.54 25.88 0.26
C ASP A 163 -1.67 24.89 -0.05
N SER A 164 -2.88 25.40 -0.24
CA SER A 164 -4.06 24.59 -0.50
C SER A 164 -4.00 23.86 -1.84
N VAL A 165 -3.35 24.45 -2.85
CA VAL A 165 -3.20 23.88 -4.20
C VAL A 165 -2.21 22.72 -4.17
N GLU A 166 -1.06 22.92 -3.54
CA GLU A 166 -0.06 21.86 -3.42
C GLU A 166 -0.57 20.71 -2.55
N ASN A 167 -1.24 21.02 -1.43
CA ASN A 167 -1.87 19.99 -0.59
C ASN A 167 -2.95 19.21 -1.35
N GLU A 168 -3.74 19.86 -2.21
CA GLU A 168 -4.73 19.16 -3.05
C GLU A 168 -4.06 18.28 -4.09
N ARG A 169 -3.00 18.76 -4.74
CA ARG A 169 -2.18 17.96 -5.65
C ARG A 169 -1.65 16.71 -4.94
N LEU A 170 -1.07 16.86 -3.75
CA LEU A 170 -0.55 15.73 -2.96
C LEU A 170 -1.63 14.69 -2.61
N ARG A 171 -2.87 15.12 -2.35
CA ARG A 171 -4.01 14.22 -2.09
C ARG A 171 -4.50 13.48 -3.32
N THR A 172 -4.55 14.17 -4.46
CA THR A 172 -5.20 13.67 -5.69
C THR A 172 -4.23 12.99 -6.65
N THR A 173 -2.92 13.24 -6.51
CA THR A 173 -1.88 12.62 -7.33
C THR A 173 -0.94 11.77 -6.45
N PRO A 174 -1.42 10.64 -5.89
CA PRO A 174 -0.55 9.74 -5.17
C PRO A 174 0.46 9.10 -6.13
N ASP A 175 1.62 8.77 -5.60
CA ASP A 175 2.63 7.99 -6.28
C ASP A 175 2.39 6.48 -6.10
N TYR A 176 2.99 5.69 -6.98
CA TYR A 176 2.95 4.24 -6.89
C TYR A 176 4.38 3.69 -6.92
N VAL A 177 4.57 2.62 -6.16
CA VAL A 177 5.83 1.86 -6.07
C VAL A 177 5.51 0.38 -6.12
N TYR A 178 6.50 -0.47 -6.43
CA TYR A 178 6.26 -1.90 -6.50
C TYR A 178 7.40 -2.72 -5.90
N SER A 179 7.06 -3.92 -5.45
CA SER A 179 8.02 -4.97 -5.11
C SER A 179 7.72 -6.21 -5.94
N LYS A 180 8.78 -6.82 -6.49
CA LYS A 180 8.68 -8.09 -7.20
C LYS A 180 9.20 -9.23 -6.33
N LYS A 181 8.35 -10.23 -6.08
CA LYS A 181 8.63 -11.46 -5.32
C LYS A 181 9.21 -11.16 -3.93
N GLY A 182 8.72 -10.10 -3.27
CA GLY A 182 9.20 -9.66 -1.96
C GLY A 182 10.58 -8.98 -2.00
N GLY A 183 11.09 -8.63 -3.18
CA GLY A 183 12.33 -7.89 -3.35
C GLY A 183 12.23 -6.44 -2.90
N LYS A 184 13.29 -5.68 -3.18
CA LYS A 184 13.36 -4.25 -2.89
C LYS A 184 12.20 -3.50 -3.57
N VAL A 185 11.64 -2.52 -2.87
CA VAL A 185 10.65 -1.61 -3.44
C VAL A 185 11.33 -0.64 -4.42
N GLU A 186 10.74 -0.48 -5.61
CA GLU A 186 11.20 0.39 -6.68
C GLU A 186 10.08 1.31 -7.20
N ASP A 187 10.47 2.41 -7.86
CA ASP A 187 9.57 3.37 -8.49
C ASP A 187 8.69 2.70 -9.56
N PHE A 188 7.38 2.96 -9.52
CA PHE A 188 6.45 2.43 -10.51
C PHE A 188 6.42 3.33 -11.76
N THR A 189 7.34 3.06 -12.68
CA THR A 189 7.45 3.72 -13.99
C THR A 189 7.26 2.70 -15.12
N PRO A 190 6.78 3.12 -16.31
CA PRO A 190 6.62 2.20 -17.45
C PRO A 190 7.90 1.42 -17.79
N ALA A 191 9.06 2.08 -17.74
CA ALA A 191 10.34 1.44 -18.03
C ALA A 191 10.69 0.35 -16.99
N LYS A 192 10.49 0.65 -15.70
CA LYS A 192 10.72 -0.32 -14.62
C LYS A 192 9.75 -1.49 -14.68
N VAL A 193 8.47 -1.23 -14.97
CA VAL A 193 7.45 -2.27 -15.16
C VAL A 193 7.79 -3.17 -16.34
N LYS A 194 8.21 -2.63 -17.49
CA LYS A 194 8.68 -3.43 -18.64
C LYS A 194 9.80 -4.39 -18.28
N ILE A 195 10.77 -3.93 -17.49
CA ILE A 195 11.86 -4.78 -16.98
C ILE A 195 11.30 -5.83 -16.02
N ALA A 196 10.41 -5.45 -15.12
CA ALA A 196 9.83 -6.34 -14.11
C ALA A 196 9.01 -7.48 -14.71
N ILE A 197 8.35 -7.28 -15.86
CA ILE A 197 7.53 -8.32 -16.51
C ILE A 197 8.29 -9.15 -17.57
N ALA A 198 9.54 -8.82 -17.86
CA ALA A 198 10.29 -9.38 -18.98
C ALA A 198 10.67 -10.87 -18.82
N ASP A 199 10.61 -11.40 -17.59
CA ASP A 199 10.89 -12.81 -17.30
C ASP A 199 9.71 -13.74 -17.58
N CYS A 200 8.52 -13.20 -17.84
CA CYS A 200 7.33 -13.99 -18.13
C CYS A 200 7.02 -14.02 -19.63
N PRO A 201 7.00 -15.20 -20.28
CA PRO A 201 6.73 -15.30 -21.71
C PRO A 201 5.39 -14.69 -22.15
N PHE A 202 4.35 -14.82 -21.32
CA PHE A 202 3.01 -14.29 -21.61
C PHE A 202 3.01 -12.77 -21.74
N THR A 203 3.40 -12.07 -20.66
CA THR A 203 3.45 -10.61 -20.64
C THR A 203 4.50 -10.05 -21.59
N LYS A 204 5.63 -10.75 -21.77
CA LYS A 204 6.65 -10.38 -22.75
C LYS A 204 6.11 -10.39 -24.18
N ALA A 205 5.35 -11.42 -24.55
CA ALA A 205 4.75 -11.50 -25.88
C ALA A 205 3.70 -10.41 -26.11
N LYS A 206 2.81 -10.18 -25.14
CA LYS A 206 1.80 -9.10 -25.21
C LYS A 206 2.45 -7.71 -25.29
N ALA A 207 3.48 -7.47 -24.49
CA ALA A 207 4.26 -6.23 -24.54
C ALA A 207 4.93 -6.03 -25.90
N ALA A 208 5.56 -7.08 -26.47
CA ALA A 208 6.22 -7.02 -27.77
C ALA A 208 5.24 -6.75 -28.93
N LYS A 209 4.01 -7.27 -28.83
CA LYS A 209 2.92 -7.00 -29.77
C LYS A 209 2.27 -5.63 -29.58
N GLY A 210 2.65 -4.88 -28.54
CA GLY A 210 2.02 -3.61 -28.20
C GLY A 210 0.57 -3.76 -27.76
N GLU A 211 0.22 -4.88 -27.11
CA GLU A 211 -1.14 -5.11 -26.61
C GLU A 211 -1.41 -4.32 -25.32
N TYR A 212 -0.37 -3.95 -24.56
CA TYR A 212 -0.49 -3.06 -23.40
C TYR A 212 -0.51 -1.60 -23.83
N GLY A 213 -1.70 -1.01 -23.95
CA GLY A 213 -1.90 0.40 -24.27
C GLY A 213 -1.22 1.32 -23.25
N SER A 214 -1.31 0.96 -21.98
CA SER A 214 -0.69 1.68 -20.86
C SER A 214 0.85 1.74 -20.89
N LEU A 215 1.52 0.90 -21.70
CA LEU A 215 2.98 0.90 -21.88
C LEU A 215 3.46 1.57 -23.18
N LYS A 216 2.53 2.07 -24.01
CA LYS A 216 2.83 2.73 -25.29
C LYS A 216 3.24 4.18 -25.07
N ASN A 217 4.41 4.42 -24.50
CA ASN A 217 5.04 5.74 -24.51
C ASN A 217 6.56 5.61 -24.34
N GLU A 218 7.27 5.40 -25.46
CA GLU A 218 8.71 5.63 -25.54
C GLU A 218 9.02 6.41 -26.81
N GLU A 219 8.80 7.72 -26.79
CA GLU A 219 9.57 8.60 -27.67
C GLU A 219 11.05 8.46 -27.27
N LYS A 220 11.90 8.15 -28.25
CA LYS A 220 13.36 8.00 -28.07
C LYS A 220 13.93 9.14 -27.21
N GLN A 221 14.35 8.80 -25.99
CA GLN A 221 14.90 9.75 -25.03
C GLN A 221 16.31 10.20 -25.46
N ARG A 222 16.53 11.53 -25.57
CA ARG A 222 17.87 12.14 -25.71
C ARG A 222 18.58 12.18 -24.35
N SER A 223 19.91 12.01 -24.33
CA SER A 223 20.75 11.96 -23.12
C SER A 223 21.03 13.36 -22.50
N GLY A 224 21.08 13.46 -21.16
CA GLY A 224 21.56 14.64 -20.41
C GLY A 224 20.78 14.96 -19.12
N LEU A 225 21.21 15.96 -18.33
CA LEU A 225 20.51 16.38 -17.08
C LEU A 225 19.06 16.83 -17.32
N GLY A 226 18.78 17.44 -18.48
CA GLY A 226 17.42 17.80 -18.91
C GLY A 226 16.52 16.62 -19.31
N LYS A 227 17.05 15.39 -19.30
CA LYS A 227 16.30 14.14 -19.43
C LYS A 227 15.62 13.81 -18.09
N PHE A 228 16.35 13.94 -16.98
CA PHE A 228 15.85 13.58 -15.66
C PHE A 228 14.60 14.38 -15.28
N ILE A 229 14.63 15.72 -15.48
CA ILE A 229 13.48 16.59 -15.20
C ILE A 229 12.28 16.28 -16.11
N ARG A 230 12.50 16.00 -17.40
CA ARG A 230 11.42 15.70 -18.36
C ARG A 230 10.83 14.30 -18.18
N ASP A 231 11.67 13.32 -17.89
CA ASP A 231 11.22 11.96 -17.59
C ASP A 231 10.39 11.96 -16.30
N GLU A 232 10.75 12.78 -15.31
CA GLU A 232 9.96 12.94 -14.09
C GLU A 232 8.58 13.57 -14.34
N ILE A 233 8.51 14.61 -15.19
CA ILE A 233 7.24 15.24 -15.60
C ILE A 233 6.39 14.25 -16.40
N LYS A 234 6.99 13.52 -17.36
CA LYS A 234 6.26 12.51 -18.14
C LYS A 234 5.77 11.35 -17.26
N ASN A 235 6.57 10.89 -16.31
CA ASN A 235 6.18 9.83 -15.36
C ASN A 235 5.08 10.30 -14.40
N ALA A 236 4.98 11.60 -14.12
CA ALA A 236 3.90 12.17 -13.31
C ALA A 236 2.53 12.11 -13.99
N THR A 237 2.50 12.12 -15.34
CA THR A 237 1.25 12.14 -16.12
C THR A 237 0.87 10.76 -16.66
N VAL A 238 1.67 9.73 -16.37
CA VAL A 238 1.34 8.34 -16.71
C VAL A 238 0.15 7.89 -15.89
N ASP A 239 -0.83 7.28 -16.55
CA ASP A 239 -1.92 6.57 -15.89
C ASP A 239 -1.40 5.25 -15.28
N LYS A 240 -0.91 5.35 -14.05
CA LYS A 240 -0.35 4.22 -13.30
C LYS A 240 -1.41 3.16 -12.97
N LEU A 241 -2.66 3.55 -12.78
CA LEU A 241 -3.75 2.61 -12.50
C LEU A 241 -4.05 1.73 -13.72
N SER A 242 -4.02 2.29 -14.93
CA SER A 242 -4.14 1.49 -16.15
C SER A 242 -2.99 0.49 -16.30
N ILE A 243 -1.76 0.84 -15.94
CA ILE A 243 -0.64 -0.13 -15.92
C ILE A 243 -0.90 -1.25 -14.90
N VAL A 244 -1.42 -0.93 -13.72
CA VAL A 244 -1.77 -1.95 -12.70
C VAL A 244 -2.81 -2.91 -13.26
N ASN A 245 -3.91 -2.38 -13.79
CA ASN A 245 -5.07 -3.17 -14.22
C ASN A 245 -4.80 -3.99 -15.50
N GLU A 246 -3.99 -3.48 -16.43
CA GLU A 246 -3.69 -4.20 -17.67
C GLU A 246 -2.49 -5.13 -17.52
N VAL A 247 -1.38 -4.62 -16.97
CA VAL A 247 -0.07 -5.27 -17.07
C VAL A 247 0.23 -6.09 -15.83
N ILE A 248 0.05 -5.49 -14.65
CA ILE A 248 0.41 -6.14 -13.39
C ILE A 248 -0.56 -7.27 -13.07
N TYR A 249 -1.86 -7.05 -13.31
CA TYR A 249 -2.87 -8.08 -13.16
C TYR A 249 -2.57 -9.30 -14.04
N ASP A 250 -2.33 -9.08 -15.34
CA ASP A 250 -1.92 -10.12 -16.30
C ASP A 250 -0.68 -10.89 -15.80
N TYR A 251 0.34 -10.18 -15.30
CA TYR A 251 1.54 -10.82 -14.77
C TYR A 251 1.24 -11.70 -13.56
N ASN A 252 0.49 -11.16 -12.60
CA ASN A 252 0.19 -11.85 -11.34
C ASN A 252 -0.67 -13.11 -11.56
N GLU A 253 -1.56 -13.10 -12.56
CA GLU A 253 -2.38 -14.26 -12.91
C GLU A 253 -1.62 -15.31 -13.74
N ASN A 254 -0.84 -14.88 -14.73
CA ASN A 254 -0.36 -15.79 -15.78
C ASN A 254 1.12 -16.22 -15.62
N CYS A 255 1.88 -15.58 -14.73
CA CYS A 255 3.31 -15.81 -14.62
C CYS A 255 3.63 -16.62 -13.37
N LYS A 256 4.09 -17.87 -13.56
CA LYS A 256 4.53 -18.78 -12.48
C LYS A 256 5.95 -18.50 -11.99
#